data_AF-A0A4Y5YEU5-F1
#
_entry.id   AF-A0A4Y5YEU5-F1
#
_cell.length_a   1.000
_cell.length_b   1.000
_cell.length_c   1.000
_cell.angle_alpha   90.00
_cell.angle_beta   90.00
_cell.angle_gamma   90.00
#
_symmetry.space_group_name_H-M   'P 1'
#
loop_
_entity.id
_entity.type
_entity.pdbx_description
1 polymer ?
#
loop_
_entity_poly.entity_id
_entity_poly.type
_entity_poly.pdbx_seq_one_letter_code
_entity_poly.pdbx_strand_id
1 'polypeptide(L)'
;MALPDNIMQILTHPQLSPKQKSNYLALEVENSLPYVAMSEVVSNAMQEGGICDMFEGHAPFKPRYVLPDYAKYLKQGSEHLEMSPAEDFDDALNSLMVLYHHVPSVTNIPVFLGQLDVLLMPFVSGVSTDDIYRKLKRFWILLDRTLPDAFMHVNIGPIDNIISRPLLRVDAELMQIAPILTFLYYPKITPDDLLLVATTNIRLCNKPHLANYPLHADTFDKRGFGIVSCFLR
;
A
#
# COMPACT_ATOMS: atom_id res chain seq x y z
N MET A 1 28.10 13.24 -12.58
CA MET A 1 27.78 14.60 -13.05
C MET A 1 27.76 15.52 -11.84
N ALA A 2 28.00 16.83 -12.01
CA ALA A 2 27.90 17.75 -10.90
C ALA A 2 26.42 17.94 -10.52
N LEU A 3 26.12 18.17 -9.24
CA LEU A 3 24.77 18.39 -8.74
C LEU A 3 23.94 19.38 -9.59
N PRO A 4 24.49 20.54 -10.06
CA PRO A 4 23.75 21.46 -10.92
C PRO A 4 23.31 20.84 -12.26
N ASP A 5 24.12 19.97 -12.86
CA ASP A 5 23.80 19.33 -14.15
C ASP A 5 22.62 18.37 -14.00
N ASN A 6 22.63 17.55 -12.94
CA ASN A 6 21.55 16.61 -12.62
C ASN A 6 20.23 17.36 -12.35
N ILE A 7 20.29 18.44 -11.58
CA ILE A 7 19.12 19.29 -11.31
C ILE A 7 18.56 19.87 -12.63
N MET A 8 19.42 20.40 -13.50
CA MET A 8 18.98 20.96 -14.78
C MET A 8 18.35 19.90 -15.69
N GLN A 9 18.88 18.67 -15.71
CA GLN A 9 18.26 17.56 -16.44
C GLN A 9 16.85 17.26 -15.91
N ILE A 10 16.67 17.19 -14.58
CA ILE A 10 15.34 16.94 -13.99
C ILE A 10 14.37 18.06 -14.34
N LEU A 11 14.78 19.32 -14.18
CA LEU A 11 13.94 20.49 -14.43
C LEU A 11 13.50 20.60 -15.89
N THR A 12 14.38 20.28 -16.82
CA THR A 12 14.13 20.42 -18.26
C THR A 12 13.55 19.17 -18.91
N HIS A 13 13.46 18.04 -18.18
CA HIS A 13 12.96 16.80 -18.75
C HIS A 13 11.50 16.95 -19.24
N PRO A 14 11.20 16.70 -20.52
CA PRO A 14 9.89 17.00 -21.11
C PRO A 14 8.82 15.96 -20.74
N GLN A 15 9.22 14.74 -20.38
CA GLN A 15 8.29 13.65 -20.05
C GLN A 15 7.97 13.55 -18.55
N LEU A 16 8.56 14.39 -17.70
CA LEU A 16 8.29 14.36 -16.26
C LEU A 16 7.19 15.36 -15.89
N SER A 17 6.20 14.87 -15.17
CA SER A 17 5.21 15.72 -14.50
C SER A 17 5.86 16.57 -13.40
N PRO A 18 5.22 17.68 -12.98
CA PRO A 18 5.70 18.48 -11.85
C PRO A 18 5.94 17.65 -10.58
N LYS A 19 5.05 16.69 -10.26
CA LYS A 19 5.19 15.81 -9.10
C LYS A 19 6.44 14.91 -9.20
N GLN A 20 6.68 14.31 -10.37
CA GLN A 20 7.88 13.50 -10.60
C GLN A 20 9.16 14.34 -10.51
N LYS A 21 9.16 15.57 -11.05
CA LYS A 21 10.29 16.49 -10.91
C LYS A 21 10.58 16.81 -9.45
N SER A 22 9.57 17.19 -8.67
CA SER A 22 9.73 17.46 -7.24
C SER A 22 10.31 16.26 -6.49
N ASN A 23 9.83 15.05 -6.78
CA ASN A 23 10.37 13.82 -6.16
C ASN A 23 11.84 13.58 -6.53
N TYR A 24 12.22 13.70 -7.80
CA TYR A 24 13.61 13.48 -8.21
C TYR A 24 14.55 14.58 -7.71
N LEU A 25 14.09 15.83 -7.63
CA LEU A 25 14.88 16.91 -7.01
C LEU A 25 15.13 16.62 -5.54
N ALA A 26 14.14 16.13 -4.80
CA ALA A 26 14.31 15.75 -3.40
C ALA A 26 15.36 14.63 -3.25
N LEU A 27 15.28 13.59 -4.10
CA LEU A 27 16.26 12.49 -4.11
C LEU A 27 17.67 12.96 -4.46
N GLU A 28 17.80 13.86 -5.44
CA GLU A 28 19.10 14.40 -5.83
C GLU A 28 19.75 15.21 -4.70
N VAL A 29 18.96 16.02 -3.99
CA VAL A 29 19.43 16.76 -2.82
C VAL A 29 19.80 15.83 -1.68
N GLU A 30 18.98 14.81 -1.40
CA GLU A 30 19.27 13.79 -0.39
C GLU A 30 20.60 13.08 -0.68
N ASN A 31 20.84 12.68 -1.94
CA ASN A 31 22.07 12.02 -2.37
C ASN A 31 23.30 12.91 -2.39
N SER A 32 23.11 14.24 -2.41
CA SER A 32 24.22 15.18 -2.31
C SER A 32 24.82 15.27 -0.90
N LEU A 33 24.08 14.79 0.12
CA LEU A 33 24.55 14.76 1.49
C LEU A 33 25.54 13.60 1.72
N PRO A 34 26.44 13.72 2.73
CA PRO A 34 27.32 12.63 3.10
C PRO A 34 26.53 11.38 3.49
N TYR A 35 27.01 10.22 3.05
CA TYR A 35 26.50 8.94 3.53
C TYR A 35 26.80 8.77 5.02
N VAL A 36 26.08 7.86 5.68
CA VAL A 36 26.40 7.46 7.06
C VAL A 36 27.84 6.96 7.15
N ALA A 37 28.50 7.22 8.29
CA ALA A 37 29.87 6.74 8.49
C ALA A 37 29.91 5.21 8.45
N MET A 38 30.75 4.65 7.58
CA MET A 38 30.91 3.21 7.40
C MET A 38 32.33 2.76 7.72
N SER A 39 32.46 1.52 8.17
CA SER A 39 33.77 0.86 8.25
C SER A 39 34.28 0.50 6.85
N GLU A 40 35.59 0.36 6.70
CA GLU A 40 36.23 -0.09 5.45
C GLU A 40 35.67 -1.44 4.97
N VAL A 41 35.42 -2.37 5.91
CA VAL A 41 34.84 -3.68 5.61
C VAL A 41 33.46 -3.56 4.96
N VAL A 42 32.60 -2.67 5.47
CA VAL A 42 31.26 -2.45 4.91
C VAL A 42 31.36 -1.78 3.54
N SER A 43 32.24 -0.78 3.39
CA SER A 43 32.47 -0.11 2.10
C SER A 43 32.94 -1.09 1.02
N ASN A 44 33.89 -1.97 1.35
CA ASN A 44 34.38 -2.98 0.41
C ASN A 44 33.28 -3.98 0.03
N ALA A 45 32.51 -4.45 1.02
CA ALA A 45 31.38 -5.35 0.76
C ALA A 45 30.29 -4.70 -0.12
N MET A 46 30.03 -3.40 0.01
CA MET A 46 29.10 -2.68 -0.87
C MET A 46 29.65 -2.54 -2.29
N GLN A 47 30.94 -2.20 -2.44
CA GLN A 47 31.60 -2.06 -3.75
C GLN A 47 31.67 -3.39 -4.51
N GLU A 48 31.86 -4.50 -3.81
CA GLU A 48 31.85 -5.86 -4.37
C GLU A 48 30.43 -6.39 -4.63
N GLY A 49 29.39 -5.66 -4.23
CA GLY A 49 27.99 -6.07 -4.36
C GLY A 49 27.52 -7.10 -3.33
N GLY A 50 28.32 -7.38 -2.29
CA GLY A 50 27.95 -8.22 -1.16
C GLY A 50 26.92 -7.59 -0.22
N ILE A 51 26.85 -6.25 -0.18
CA ILE A 51 25.82 -5.47 0.53
C ILE A 51 25.18 -4.49 -0.45
N CYS A 52 23.85 -4.40 -0.42
CA CYS A 52 23.07 -3.42 -1.18
C CYS A 52 22.22 -2.62 -0.20
N ASP A 53 22.33 -1.29 -0.27
CA ASP A 53 21.51 -0.35 0.51
C ASP A 53 20.18 -0.02 -0.18
N MET A 54 19.83 -0.79 -1.20
CA MET A 54 18.61 -0.65 -2.00
C MET A 54 18.52 0.67 -2.77
N PHE A 55 19.61 1.46 -2.83
CA PHE A 55 19.65 2.77 -3.48
C PHE A 55 18.60 3.76 -2.93
N GLU A 56 18.32 3.69 -1.62
CA GLU A 56 17.27 4.49 -0.96
C GLU A 56 17.72 5.90 -0.54
N GLY A 57 18.98 6.23 -0.83
CA GLY A 57 19.56 7.54 -0.63
C GLY A 57 20.51 7.64 0.56
N HIS A 58 21.28 8.71 0.60
CA HIS A 58 22.35 8.88 1.60
C HIS A 58 21.85 9.32 2.98
N ALA A 59 20.71 10.00 3.02
CA ALA A 59 20.16 10.63 4.22
C ALA A 59 18.62 10.55 4.24
N PRO A 60 18.04 9.34 4.36
CA PRO A 60 16.60 9.15 4.27
C PRO A 60 15.87 9.89 5.39
N PHE A 61 14.94 10.76 5.01
CA PHE A 61 14.12 11.57 5.93
C PHE A 61 12.69 11.05 6.09
N LYS A 62 12.39 9.92 5.46
CA LYS A 62 11.06 9.31 5.41
C LYS A 62 11.13 7.84 5.83
N PRO A 63 10.10 7.33 6.52
CA PRO A 63 10.03 5.91 6.83
C PRO A 63 9.91 5.09 5.54
N ARG A 64 10.46 3.88 5.55
CA ARG A 64 10.33 2.98 4.39
C ARG A 64 8.88 2.54 4.20
N TYR A 65 8.32 1.85 5.19
CA TYR A 65 6.92 1.41 5.24
C TYR A 65 6.26 1.86 6.53
N VAL A 66 5.02 2.34 6.43
CA VAL A 66 4.17 2.73 7.55
C VAL A 66 2.87 1.95 7.45
N LEU A 67 2.40 1.43 8.58
CA LEU A 67 1.10 0.77 8.70
C LEU A 67 0.24 1.63 9.65
N PRO A 68 -0.47 2.65 9.15
CA PRO A 68 -1.36 3.46 9.97
C PRO A 68 -2.51 2.63 10.54
N ASP A 69 -2.97 3.01 11.73
CA ASP A 69 -4.22 2.50 12.29
C ASP A 69 -5.40 3.21 11.62
N TYR A 70 -5.77 2.72 10.43
CA TYR A 70 -6.89 3.24 9.65
C TYR A 70 -8.23 3.12 10.37
N ALA A 71 -8.41 2.09 11.21
CA ALA A 71 -9.63 1.90 11.98
C ALA A 71 -9.81 3.01 13.02
N LYS A 72 -8.73 3.37 13.72
CA LYS A 72 -8.72 4.51 14.64
C LYS A 72 -9.04 5.82 13.91
N TYR A 73 -8.42 6.05 12.75
CA TYR A 73 -8.69 7.25 11.95
C TYR A 73 -10.15 7.33 11.50
N LEU A 74 -10.73 6.25 10.96
CA LEU A 74 -12.14 6.21 10.55
C LEU A 74 -13.09 6.47 11.73
N LYS A 75 -12.75 5.98 12.92
CA LYS A 75 -13.58 6.15 14.12
C LYS A 75 -13.51 7.55 14.74
N GLN A 76 -12.37 8.22 14.64
CA GLN A 76 -12.12 9.48 15.37
C GLN A 76 -12.03 10.72 14.46
N GLY A 77 -11.85 10.52 13.15
CA GLY A 77 -11.47 11.58 12.22
C GLY A 77 -10.04 12.08 12.43
N SER A 78 -9.78 13.32 12.05
CA SER A 78 -8.52 14.03 12.28
C SER A 78 -8.75 15.53 12.34
N GLU A 79 -8.48 16.13 13.49
CA GLU A 79 -8.50 17.60 13.66
C GLU A 79 -7.53 18.28 12.70
N HIS A 80 -6.34 17.71 12.51
CA HIS A 80 -5.33 18.26 11.59
C HIS A 80 -5.78 18.27 10.13
N LEU A 81 -6.55 17.27 9.72
CA LEU A 81 -7.09 17.18 8.35
C LEU A 81 -8.49 17.78 8.24
N GLU A 82 -9.04 18.32 9.33
CA GLU A 82 -10.41 18.82 9.42
C GLU A 82 -11.46 17.78 8.96
N MET A 83 -11.20 16.50 9.29
CA MET A 83 -12.06 15.38 8.92
C MET A 83 -12.83 14.87 10.15
N SER A 84 -14.15 14.82 10.06
CA SER A 84 -15.01 14.15 11.05
C SER A 84 -14.82 12.62 11.02
N PRO A 85 -15.23 11.90 12.08
CA PRO A 85 -15.43 10.44 12.00
C PRO A 85 -16.28 10.04 10.79
N ALA A 86 -15.98 8.90 10.18
CA ALA A 86 -16.80 8.35 9.11
C ALA A 86 -18.14 7.86 9.68
N GLU A 87 -19.26 8.20 9.04
CA GLU A 87 -20.59 7.77 9.47
C GLU A 87 -21.14 6.64 8.60
N ASP A 88 -20.77 6.65 7.31
CA ASP A 88 -21.23 5.67 6.33
C ASP A 88 -20.11 5.14 5.41
N PHE A 89 -20.49 4.31 4.45
CA PHE A 89 -19.55 3.66 3.53
C PHE A 89 -18.84 4.66 2.62
N ASP A 90 -19.53 5.72 2.19
CA ASP A 90 -18.95 6.74 1.30
C ASP A 90 -17.97 7.61 2.08
N ASP A 91 -18.32 7.99 3.32
CA ASP A 91 -17.42 8.68 4.24
C ASP A 91 -16.15 7.86 4.49
N ALA A 92 -16.27 6.55 4.70
CA ALA A 92 -15.14 5.68 4.95
C ALA A 92 -14.19 5.63 3.74
N LEU A 93 -14.72 5.44 2.53
CA LEU A 93 -13.91 5.45 1.30
C LEU A 93 -13.24 6.80 1.07
N ASN A 94 -13.98 7.91 1.24
CA ASN A 94 -13.43 9.25 1.08
C ASN A 94 -12.35 9.55 2.13
N SER A 95 -12.61 9.23 3.39
CA SER A 95 -11.67 9.43 4.49
C SER A 95 -10.37 8.65 4.28
N LEU A 96 -10.47 7.37 3.90
CA LEU A 96 -9.28 6.57 3.57
C LEU A 96 -8.47 7.20 2.44
N MET A 97 -9.13 7.64 1.37
CA MET A 97 -8.46 8.29 0.25
C MET A 97 -7.71 9.56 0.68
N VAL A 98 -8.35 10.40 1.51
CA VAL A 98 -7.69 11.58 2.09
C VAL A 98 -6.45 11.15 2.86
N LEU A 99 -6.58 10.24 3.83
CA LEU A 99 -5.44 9.84 4.66
C LEU A 99 -4.31 9.20 3.85
N TYR A 100 -4.62 8.38 2.84
CA TYR A 100 -3.63 7.78 1.97
C TYR A 100 -2.69 8.80 1.32
N HIS A 101 -3.18 10.00 0.97
CA HIS A 101 -2.33 11.06 0.43
C HIS A 101 -1.38 11.71 1.46
N HIS A 102 -1.57 11.42 2.75
CA HIS A 102 -0.75 11.94 3.85
C HIS A 102 0.16 10.88 4.49
N VAL A 103 0.07 9.62 4.06
CA VAL A 103 0.87 8.53 4.63
C VAL A 103 2.22 8.46 3.91
N PRO A 104 3.34 8.72 4.60
CA PRO A 104 4.66 8.72 3.98
C PRO A 104 5.17 7.30 3.75
N SER A 105 6.08 7.17 2.79
CA SER A 105 6.83 5.94 2.51
C SER A 105 8.10 6.24 1.73
N VAL A 106 8.89 5.20 1.43
CA VAL A 106 10.06 5.28 0.54
C VAL A 106 9.75 5.89 -0.84
N THR A 107 8.52 5.75 -1.36
CA THR A 107 8.10 6.29 -2.67
C THR A 107 7.32 7.60 -2.57
N ASN A 108 7.06 8.11 -1.37
CA ASN A 108 6.10 9.18 -1.08
C ASN A 108 4.64 8.80 -1.41
N ILE A 109 4.33 7.50 -1.53
CA ILE A 109 2.99 6.94 -1.76
C ILE A 109 2.74 5.81 -0.74
N PRO A 110 1.58 5.70 -0.10
CA PRO A 110 1.33 4.68 0.92
C PRO A 110 1.55 3.28 0.39
N VAL A 111 2.34 2.52 1.14
CA VAL A 111 2.59 1.10 0.86
C VAL A 111 1.47 0.23 1.42
N PHE A 112 0.94 0.54 2.61
CA PHE A 112 -0.17 -0.23 3.19
C PHE A 112 -1.47 0.56 3.10
N LEU A 113 -2.51 -0.05 2.54
CA LEU A 113 -3.86 0.51 2.51
C LEU A 113 -4.81 -0.16 3.52
N GLY A 114 -4.27 -0.97 4.42
CA GLY A 114 -5.09 -1.67 5.40
C GLY A 114 -5.69 -2.99 4.92
N GLN A 115 -6.36 -3.64 5.86
CA GLN A 115 -7.20 -4.79 5.62
C GLN A 115 -8.62 -4.29 5.28
N LEU A 116 -8.85 -3.98 3.99
CA LEU A 116 -9.99 -3.16 3.57
C LEU A 116 -11.34 -3.78 3.87
N ASP A 117 -11.48 -5.10 3.78
CA ASP A 117 -12.73 -5.76 4.11
C ASP A 117 -13.11 -5.52 5.57
N VAL A 118 -12.18 -5.74 6.51
CA VAL A 118 -12.39 -5.47 7.94
C VAL A 118 -12.60 -3.99 8.23
N LEU A 119 -11.82 -3.09 7.59
CA LEU A 119 -11.94 -1.65 7.80
C LEU A 119 -13.31 -1.10 7.37
N LEU A 120 -13.87 -1.64 6.29
CA LEU A 120 -15.12 -1.16 5.72
C LEU A 120 -16.36 -1.84 6.30
N MET A 121 -16.23 -3.04 6.88
CA MET A 121 -17.35 -3.79 7.47
C MET A 121 -18.25 -2.98 8.42
N PRO A 122 -17.75 -2.08 9.30
CA PRO A 122 -18.60 -1.28 10.17
C PRO A 122 -19.58 -0.35 9.45
N PHE A 123 -19.30 0.00 8.19
CA PHE A 123 -19.98 1.06 7.44
C PHE A 123 -20.97 0.54 6.39
N VAL A 124 -21.21 -0.77 6.35
CA VAL A 124 -22.00 -1.41 5.28
C VAL A 124 -23.51 -1.45 5.53
N SER A 125 -23.97 -1.01 6.71
CA SER A 125 -25.38 -1.08 7.08
C SER A 125 -26.24 -0.30 6.09
N GLY A 126 -27.26 -0.95 5.53
CA GLY A 126 -28.16 -0.34 4.53
C GLY A 126 -27.58 -0.22 3.12
N VAL A 127 -26.34 -0.67 2.89
CA VAL A 127 -25.69 -0.66 1.56
C VAL A 127 -25.86 -2.03 0.90
N SER A 128 -26.42 -2.07 -0.30
CA SER A 128 -26.59 -3.33 -1.03
C SER A 128 -25.25 -3.87 -1.53
N THR A 129 -25.15 -5.18 -1.74
CA THR A 129 -23.94 -5.81 -2.31
C THR A 129 -23.59 -5.25 -3.69
N ASP A 130 -24.59 -4.88 -4.50
CA ASP A 130 -24.36 -4.24 -5.82
C ASP A 130 -23.77 -2.84 -5.66
N ASP A 131 -24.29 -2.04 -4.72
CA ASP A 131 -23.75 -0.72 -4.41
C ASP A 131 -22.32 -0.79 -3.89
N ILE A 132 -22.05 -1.72 -2.97
CA ILE A 132 -20.71 -2.02 -2.47
C ILE A 132 -19.78 -2.32 -3.65
N TYR A 133 -20.15 -3.23 -4.54
CA TYR A 133 -19.35 -3.57 -5.72
C TYR A 133 -19.09 -2.35 -6.61
N ARG A 134 -20.11 -1.55 -6.94
CA ARG A 134 -19.96 -0.37 -7.80
C ARG A 134 -19.05 0.68 -7.16
N LYS A 135 -19.18 0.92 -5.85
CA LYS A 135 -18.37 1.88 -5.09
C LYS A 135 -16.93 1.40 -4.96
N LEU A 136 -16.71 0.14 -4.60
CA LEU A 136 -15.37 -0.46 -4.54
C LEU A 136 -14.68 -0.45 -5.91
N LYS A 137 -15.40 -0.73 -7.00
CA LYS A 137 -14.83 -0.63 -8.35
C LYS A 137 -14.30 0.77 -8.66
N ARG A 138 -15.07 1.81 -8.32
CA ARG A 138 -14.64 3.21 -8.48
C ARG A 138 -13.46 3.54 -7.58
N PHE A 139 -13.48 3.08 -6.34
CA PHE A 139 -12.38 3.25 -5.39
C PHE A 139 -11.09 2.58 -5.88
N TRP A 140 -11.18 1.35 -6.42
CA TRP A 140 -10.04 0.61 -6.97
C TRP A 140 -9.41 1.31 -8.17
N ILE A 141 -10.23 1.85 -9.06
CA ILE A 141 -9.75 2.68 -10.19
C ILE A 141 -9.08 3.95 -9.66
N LEU A 142 -9.68 4.60 -8.66
CA LEU A 142 -9.12 5.82 -8.07
C LEU A 142 -7.73 5.56 -7.49
N LEU A 143 -7.57 4.51 -6.69
CA LEU A 143 -6.28 4.12 -6.11
C LEU A 143 -5.19 3.98 -7.18
N ASP A 144 -5.44 3.20 -8.24
CA ASP A 144 -4.45 2.97 -9.31
C ASP A 144 -4.14 4.25 -10.12
N ARG A 145 -5.08 5.19 -10.22
CA ARG A 145 -4.88 6.46 -10.96
C ARG A 145 -4.20 7.54 -10.13
N THR A 146 -4.39 7.57 -8.81
CA THR A 146 -3.87 8.66 -7.95
C THR A 146 -2.67 8.25 -7.12
N LEU A 147 -2.51 6.96 -6.86
CA LEU A 147 -1.42 6.35 -6.09
C LEU A 147 -0.74 5.24 -6.91
N PRO A 148 -0.17 5.53 -8.09
CA PRO A 148 0.44 4.52 -8.96
C PRO A 148 1.80 4.08 -8.38
N ASP A 149 1.76 3.22 -7.37
CA ASP A 149 2.93 2.63 -6.73
C ASP A 149 2.82 1.10 -6.75
N ALA A 150 3.87 0.46 -7.26
CA ALA A 150 4.00 -0.99 -7.27
C ALA A 150 4.05 -1.58 -5.85
N PHE A 151 4.40 -0.80 -4.82
CA PHE A 151 4.41 -1.24 -3.43
C PHE A 151 3.07 -1.05 -2.71
N MET A 152 2.03 -0.53 -3.37
CA MET A 152 0.74 -0.30 -2.72
C MET A 152 -0.02 -1.63 -2.49
N HIS A 153 -0.29 -1.98 -1.23
CA HIS A 153 -0.86 -3.25 -0.80
C HIS A 153 -2.18 -3.10 -0.07
N VAL A 154 -3.11 -3.98 -0.40
CA VAL A 154 -4.38 -4.21 0.31
C VAL A 154 -4.38 -5.62 0.87
N ASN A 155 -4.86 -5.80 2.11
CA ASN A 155 -5.17 -7.12 2.66
C ASN A 155 -6.68 -7.36 2.72
N ILE A 156 -7.10 -8.62 2.62
CA ILE A 156 -8.48 -9.08 2.85
C ILE A 156 -8.49 -10.48 3.47
N GLY A 157 -9.67 -10.94 3.92
CA GLY A 157 -9.84 -12.26 4.53
C GLY A 157 -9.33 -12.27 5.98
N PRO A 158 -9.29 -13.42 6.68
CA PRO A 158 -9.70 -14.76 6.23
C PRO A 158 -11.20 -15.01 6.24
N ILE A 159 -12.00 -14.10 6.80
CA ILE A 159 -13.44 -14.25 6.98
C ILE A 159 -14.16 -13.86 5.70
N ASP A 160 -15.09 -14.70 5.25
CA ASP A 160 -16.00 -14.36 4.16
C ASP A 160 -17.01 -13.29 4.60
N ASN A 161 -17.12 -12.23 3.82
CA ASN A 161 -17.98 -11.10 4.12
C ASN A 161 -18.37 -10.34 2.85
N ILE A 162 -19.33 -9.43 3.00
CA ILE A 162 -19.95 -8.69 1.89
C ILE A 162 -19.00 -7.70 1.20
N ILE A 163 -17.78 -7.47 1.70
CA ILE A 163 -16.74 -6.66 1.06
C ILE A 163 -15.70 -7.53 0.34
N SER A 164 -15.28 -8.64 0.95
CA SER A 164 -14.21 -9.53 0.47
C SER A 164 -14.48 -10.07 -0.95
N ARG A 165 -15.67 -10.61 -1.22
CA ARG A 165 -16.04 -11.14 -2.53
C ARG A 165 -16.17 -10.05 -3.61
N PRO A 166 -16.84 -8.90 -3.35
CA PRO A 166 -16.80 -7.79 -4.29
C PRO A 166 -15.40 -7.27 -4.59
N LEU A 167 -14.50 -7.16 -3.61
CA LEU A 167 -13.10 -6.76 -3.84
C LEU A 167 -12.37 -7.75 -4.75
N LEU A 168 -12.49 -9.06 -4.48
CA LEU A 168 -11.94 -10.11 -5.35
C LEU A 168 -12.49 -10.01 -6.78
N ARG A 169 -13.79 -9.78 -6.93
CA ARG A 169 -14.42 -9.59 -8.25
C ARG A 169 -13.87 -8.36 -8.96
N VAL A 170 -13.75 -7.23 -8.25
CA VAL A 170 -13.22 -5.97 -8.81
C VAL A 170 -11.79 -6.13 -9.28
N ASP A 171 -10.92 -6.75 -8.48
CA ASP A 171 -9.51 -6.94 -8.84
C ASP A 171 -9.33 -7.85 -10.07
N ALA A 172 -10.09 -8.96 -10.13
CA ALA A 172 -10.08 -9.85 -11.30
C ALA A 172 -10.68 -9.22 -12.56
N GLU A 173 -11.68 -8.36 -12.41
CA GLU A 173 -12.31 -7.68 -13.55
C GLU A 173 -11.44 -6.57 -14.12
N LEU A 174 -10.83 -5.75 -13.24
CA LEU A 174 -10.03 -4.60 -13.67
C LEU A 174 -8.62 -4.99 -14.09
N MET A 175 -8.06 -6.07 -13.52
CA MET A 175 -6.70 -6.56 -13.81
C MET A 175 -5.63 -5.45 -13.71
N GLN A 176 -5.83 -4.50 -12.81
CA GLN A 176 -4.88 -3.40 -12.58
C GLN A 176 -3.59 -3.93 -11.97
N ILE A 177 -2.49 -3.23 -12.18
CA ILE A 177 -1.21 -3.56 -11.56
C ILE A 177 -1.31 -3.27 -10.05
N ALA A 178 -1.79 -2.08 -9.67
CA ALA A 178 -1.95 -1.66 -8.28
C ALA A 178 -3.45 -1.48 -7.90
N PRO A 179 -3.78 -1.65 -6.60
CA PRO A 179 -2.92 -2.18 -5.54
C PRO A 179 -2.66 -3.68 -5.72
N ILE A 180 -1.58 -4.17 -5.11
CA ILE A 180 -1.35 -5.58 -4.87
C ILE A 180 -2.36 -6.05 -3.81
N LEU A 181 -3.07 -7.15 -4.09
CA LEU A 181 -4.05 -7.73 -3.18
C LEU A 181 -3.45 -8.96 -2.52
N THR A 182 -3.51 -9.03 -1.19
CA THR A 182 -3.16 -10.22 -0.41
C THR A 182 -4.40 -10.74 0.31
N PHE A 183 -4.68 -12.03 0.13
CA PHE A 183 -5.72 -12.75 0.84
C PHE A 183 -5.10 -13.52 1.99
N LEU A 184 -5.47 -13.14 3.21
CA LEU A 184 -5.08 -13.81 4.45
C LEU A 184 -5.90 -15.11 4.54
N TYR A 185 -5.25 -16.27 4.39
CA TYR A 185 -5.91 -17.57 4.40
C TYR A 185 -5.83 -18.21 5.78
N TYR A 186 -6.97 -18.67 6.31
CA TYR A 186 -7.03 -19.48 7.52
C TYR A 186 -7.90 -20.73 7.28
N PRO A 187 -7.28 -21.94 7.18
CA PRO A 187 -8.00 -23.20 6.93
C PRO A 187 -9.22 -23.49 7.82
N LYS A 188 -9.27 -22.97 9.06
CA LYS A 188 -10.38 -23.27 9.98
C LYS A 188 -11.62 -22.41 9.76
N ILE A 189 -11.48 -21.25 9.12
CA ILE A 189 -12.58 -20.26 9.01
C ILE A 189 -12.81 -19.74 7.60
N THR A 190 -11.83 -19.86 6.71
CA THR A 190 -12.01 -19.50 5.30
C THR A 190 -12.81 -20.58 4.59
N PRO A 191 -14.00 -20.27 4.02
CA PRO A 191 -14.76 -21.23 3.23
C PRO A 191 -14.02 -21.68 1.97
N ASP A 192 -14.18 -22.95 1.60
CA ASP A 192 -13.54 -23.54 0.41
C ASP A 192 -13.95 -22.82 -0.88
N ASP A 193 -15.19 -22.35 -0.97
CA ASP A 193 -15.69 -21.63 -2.14
C ASP A 193 -15.11 -20.21 -2.27
N LEU A 194 -14.81 -19.55 -1.14
CA LEU A 194 -14.06 -18.29 -1.14
C LEU A 194 -12.60 -18.51 -1.56
N LEU A 195 -11.96 -19.56 -1.05
CA LEU A 195 -10.61 -19.94 -1.49
C LEU A 195 -10.58 -20.28 -2.99
N LEU A 196 -11.61 -20.97 -3.50
CA LEU A 196 -11.75 -21.25 -4.92
C LEU A 196 -11.85 -19.96 -5.76
N VAL A 197 -12.57 -18.94 -5.29
CA VAL A 197 -12.61 -17.62 -5.95
C VAL A 197 -11.22 -16.98 -5.97
N ALA A 198 -10.52 -16.94 -4.82
CA ALA A 198 -9.19 -16.35 -4.74
C ALA A 198 -8.19 -17.06 -5.67
N THR A 199 -8.17 -18.39 -5.68
CA THR A 199 -7.28 -19.20 -6.55
C THR A 199 -7.64 -19.08 -8.03
N THR A 200 -8.93 -18.96 -8.37
CA THR A 200 -9.38 -18.69 -9.74
C THR A 200 -8.89 -17.32 -10.22
N ASN A 201 -8.98 -16.30 -9.37
CA ASN A 201 -8.48 -14.96 -9.69
C ASN A 201 -6.97 -14.95 -9.94
N ILE A 202 -6.19 -15.71 -9.17
CA ILE A 202 -4.72 -15.81 -9.38
C ILE A 202 -4.42 -16.25 -10.81
N ARG A 203 -5.17 -17.21 -11.34
CA ARG A 203 -4.99 -17.67 -12.73
C ARG A 203 -5.35 -16.58 -13.75
N LEU A 204 -6.25 -15.67 -13.42
CA LEU A 204 -6.75 -14.62 -14.32
C LEU A 204 -5.89 -13.37 -14.30
N CYS A 205 -5.49 -12.89 -13.11
CA CYS A 205 -4.86 -11.58 -12.92
C CYS A 205 -3.60 -11.61 -12.03
N ASN A 206 -3.06 -12.80 -11.71
CA ASN A 206 -1.91 -13.01 -10.81
C ASN A 206 -2.12 -12.52 -9.37
N LYS A 207 -3.36 -12.24 -8.97
CA LYS A 207 -3.75 -11.78 -7.63
C LYS A 207 -5.06 -12.45 -7.18
N PRO A 208 -5.31 -12.58 -5.87
CA PRO A 208 -4.48 -12.12 -4.75
C PRO A 208 -3.29 -13.04 -4.44
N HIS A 209 -2.26 -12.53 -3.79
CA HIS A 209 -1.28 -13.38 -3.11
C HIS A 209 -1.91 -14.05 -1.89
N LEU A 210 -1.55 -15.30 -1.58
CA LEU A 210 -2.06 -16.02 -0.41
C LEU A 210 -1.05 -15.94 0.73
N ALA A 211 -1.49 -15.48 1.91
CA ALA A 211 -0.66 -15.45 3.12
C ALA A 211 -1.26 -16.35 4.21
N ASN A 212 -0.42 -17.10 4.93
CA ASN A 212 -0.87 -18.01 6.00
C ASN A 212 -1.21 -17.19 7.25
N TYR A 213 -2.50 -16.93 7.47
CA TYR A 213 -2.96 -16.07 8.56
C TYR A 213 -2.54 -16.59 9.94
N PRO A 214 -2.77 -17.87 10.32
CA PRO A 214 -2.32 -18.38 11.62
C PRO A 214 -0.83 -18.17 11.89
N LEU A 215 0.03 -18.48 10.91
CA LEU A 215 1.48 -18.33 11.07
C LEU A 215 1.87 -16.88 11.39
N HIS A 216 1.31 -15.92 10.66
CA HIS A 216 1.59 -14.50 10.92
C HIS A 216 0.95 -14.03 12.22
N ALA A 217 -0.29 -14.39 12.50
CA ALA A 217 -1.00 -14.02 13.73
C ALA A 217 -0.27 -14.53 14.98
N ASP A 218 0.31 -15.74 14.94
CA ASP A 218 1.08 -16.32 16.05
C ASP A 218 2.46 -15.66 16.23
N THR A 219 2.98 -14.98 15.20
CA THR A 219 4.29 -14.32 15.22
C THR A 219 4.22 -12.91 15.84
N PHE A 220 3.10 -12.21 15.63
CA PHE A 220 2.93 -10.82 16.06
C PHE A 220 2.06 -10.71 17.31
N ASP A 221 2.16 -9.58 18.01
CA ASP A 221 1.36 -9.33 19.21
C ASP A 221 -0.04 -8.81 18.88
N LYS A 222 -0.80 -8.47 19.92
CA LYS A 222 -2.17 -7.96 19.84
C LYS A 222 -2.37 -6.68 19.01
N ARG A 223 -1.29 -5.98 18.62
CA ARG A 223 -1.36 -4.85 17.69
C ARG A 223 -1.72 -5.31 16.27
N GLY A 224 -1.57 -6.60 15.98
CA GLY A 224 -1.84 -7.18 14.68
C GLY A 224 -0.68 -6.99 13.70
N PHE A 225 -0.95 -7.28 12.44
CA PHE A 225 0.01 -7.21 11.35
C PHE A 225 -0.68 -6.80 10.05
N GLY A 226 0.13 -6.38 9.07
CA GLY A 226 -0.30 -6.19 7.69
C GLY A 226 0.77 -6.73 6.75
N ILE A 227 0.36 -7.32 5.63
CA ILE A 227 1.27 -7.81 4.59
C ILE A 227 1.48 -6.70 3.57
N VAL A 228 2.74 -6.25 3.46
CA VAL A 228 3.18 -5.13 2.63
C VAL A 228 4.40 -5.50 1.81
N SER A 229 4.55 -4.89 0.62
CA SER A 229 5.65 -5.10 -0.32
C SER A 229 5.76 -6.54 -0.83
N CYS A 230 6.64 -6.77 -1.80
CA CYS A 230 6.94 -8.10 -2.37
C CYS A 230 7.67 -9.04 -1.37
N PHE A 231 7.59 -8.80 -0.07
CA PHE A 231 8.31 -9.56 0.96
C PHE A 231 7.41 -10.62 1.60
N LEU A 232 7.57 -11.85 1.11
CA LEU A 232 7.85 -12.99 2.00
C LEU A 232 9.37 -12.98 2.23
N ARG A 233 9.80 -12.68 3.45
CA ARG A 233 10.95 -13.35 4.07
C ARG A 233 10.49 -13.92 5.40
#